data_AF-A0A6N2AMF8-F1
#
_entry.id   AF-A0A6N2AMF8-F1
#
_cell.length_a   1.000
_cell.length_b   1.000
_cell.length_c   1.000
_cell.angle_alpha   90.00
_cell.angle_beta   90.00
_cell.angle_gamma   90.00
#
_symmetry.space_group_name_H-M   'P 1'
#
loop_
_entity.id
_entity.type
_entity.pdbx_description
1 polymer ?
#
loop_
_entity_poly.entity_id
_entity_poly.type
_entity_poly.pdbx_seq_one_letter_code
_entity_poly.pdbx_strand_id
1 'polypeptide(L)'
;MFDVEREFPIVALFDEINRIYALLFHQRRMELVHSAKRFVPSIEKDISEYVNADNKLLAHQIANYKFSVTGHGDVATVDLQIRTCTCRIFYLDKIPCPHAKAAIRSQHGDDFGNEIY
;
A
#
# COMPACT_ATOMS: atom_id res chain seq x y z
N MET A 1 -32.50 22.20 37.42
CA MET A 1 -32.84 21.12 36.48
C MET A 1 -32.40 21.63 35.12
N PHE A 2 -31.09 21.50 34.85
CA PHE A 2 -30.47 22.08 33.68
C PHE A 2 -30.70 21.15 32.49
N ASP A 3 -31.16 21.75 31.40
CA ASP A 3 -31.48 21.12 30.12
C ASP A 3 -30.44 20.06 29.75
N VAL A 4 -30.93 18.87 29.42
CA VAL A 4 -30.16 17.87 28.72
C VAL A 4 -29.68 18.54 27.44
N GLU A 5 -28.38 18.87 27.42
CA GLU A 5 -27.65 19.38 26.27
C GLU A 5 -28.13 18.61 25.05
N ARG A 6 -28.73 19.34 24.10
CA ARG A 6 -29.09 18.80 22.80
C ARG A 6 -27.80 18.34 22.15
N GLU A 7 -27.46 17.06 22.32
CA GLU A 7 -26.47 16.37 21.51
C GLU A 7 -26.82 16.70 20.07
N PHE A 8 -25.97 17.48 19.40
CA PHE A 8 -26.18 17.86 18.02
C PHE A 8 -26.36 16.56 17.24
N PRO A 9 -27.56 16.29 16.67
CA PRO A 9 -27.87 14.98 16.09
C PRO A 9 -26.89 14.57 14.98
N ILE A 10 -26.25 15.56 14.37
CA ILE A 10 -25.19 15.40 13.38
C ILE A 10 -23.90 14.83 14.01
N VAL A 11 -23.50 15.29 15.19
CA VAL A 11 -22.30 14.79 15.90
C VAL A 11 -22.53 13.35 16.33
N ALA A 12 -23.66 13.07 16.98
CA ALA A 12 -24.03 11.71 17.37
C ALA A 12 -24.11 10.75 16.17
N LEU A 13 -24.60 11.23 15.01
CA LEU A 13 -24.61 10.46 13.77
C LEU A 13 -23.20 10.16 13.26
N PHE A 14 -22.31 11.16 13.23
CA PHE A 14 -20.91 10.95 12.82
C PHE A 14 -20.19 9.99 13.77
N ASP A 15 -20.44 10.09 15.07
CA ASP A 15 -19.87 9.18 16.07
C ASP A 15 -20.33 7.75 15.85
N GLU A 16 -21.62 7.53 15.56
CA GLU A 16 -22.14 6.20 15.26
C GLU A 16 -21.57 5.65 13.95
N ILE A 17 -21.46 6.48 12.90
CA ILE A 17 -20.80 6.09 11.64
C ILE A 17 -19.35 5.69 11.92
N ASN A 18 -18.61 6.51 12.65
CA ASN A 18 -17.21 6.23 13.02
C ASN A 18 -17.09 4.94 13.83
N ARG A 19 -18.00 4.69 14.78
CA ARG A 19 -18.06 3.47 15.58
C ARG A 19 -18.26 2.23 14.70
N ILE A 20 -19.19 2.28 13.75
CA ILE A 20 -19.46 1.19 12.81
C ILE A 20 -18.22 0.92 11.94
N TYR A 21 -17.62 1.95 11.35
CA TYR A 21 -16.39 1.79 10.56
C TYR A 21 -15.24 1.21 11.40
N ALA A 22 -15.03 1.73 12.62
CA ALA A 22 -13.99 1.23 13.52
C ALA A 22 -14.18 -0.25 13.86
N LEU A 23 -15.43 -0.67 14.12
CA LEU A 23 -15.77 -2.07 14.37
C LEU A 23 -15.49 -2.96 13.16
N LEU A 24 -15.97 -2.55 11.97
CA LEU A 24 -15.75 -3.30 10.73
C LEU A 24 -14.27 -3.43 10.39
N PHE A 25 -13.48 -2.37 10.58
CA PHE A 25 -12.03 -2.41 10.38
C PHE A 25 -11.34 -3.31 11.41
N HIS A 26 -11.79 -3.28 12.67
CA HIS A 26 -11.26 -4.16 13.70
C HIS A 26 -11.52 -5.63 13.38
N GLN A 27 -12.76 -5.99 13.04
CA GLN A 27 -13.13 -7.36 12.66
C GLN A 27 -12.29 -7.88 11.49
N ARG A 28 -12.19 -7.10 10.40
CA ARG A 28 -11.34 -7.45 9.24
C ARG A 28 -9.87 -7.61 9.62
N ARG A 29 -9.34 -6.78 10.52
CA ARG A 29 -7.97 -6.95 11.03
C ARG A 29 -7.82 -8.25 11.80
N MET A 30 -8.78 -8.61 12.65
CA MET A 30 -8.73 -9.84 13.46
C MET A 30 -8.80 -11.11 12.61
N GLU A 31 -9.55 -11.09 11.50
CA GLU A 31 -9.53 -12.17 10.50
C GLU A 31 -8.13 -12.39 9.90
N LEU A 32 -7.35 -11.31 9.77
CA LEU A 32 -6.00 -11.36 9.21
C LEU A 32 -4.90 -11.57 10.26
N VAL A 33 -5.16 -11.40 11.56
CA VAL A 33 -4.12 -11.55 12.60
C VAL A 33 -3.55 -12.96 12.67
N HIS A 34 -4.32 -13.98 12.30
CA HIS A 34 -3.86 -15.36 12.21
C HIS A 34 -3.45 -15.77 10.78
N SER A 35 -3.57 -14.87 9.81
CA SER A 35 -3.14 -15.09 8.44
C SER A 35 -1.63 -14.85 8.32
N ALA A 36 -0.92 -15.78 7.68
CA ALA A 36 0.46 -15.54 7.26
C ALA A 36 0.55 -14.48 6.14
N LYS A 37 -0.58 -14.17 5.48
CA LYS A 37 -0.66 -13.15 4.43
C LYS A 37 -0.83 -11.78 5.04
N ARG A 38 -0.05 -10.84 4.52
CA ARG A 38 0.02 -9.47 5.03
C ARG A 38 -1.04 -8.55 4.42
N PHE A 39 -1.52 -8.86 3.22
CA PHE A 39 -2.58 -8.11 2.57
C PHE A 39 -3.90 -8.86 2.55
N VAL A 40 -5.00 -8.12 2.40
CA VAL A 40 -6.30 -8.70 2.08
C VAL A 40 -6.22 -9.45 0.74
N PRO A 41 -7.00 -10.52 0.55
CA PRO A 41 -6.92 -11.35 -0.66
C PRO A 41 -7.01 -10.60 -1.99
N SER A 42 -7.80 -9.51 -2.05
CA SER A 42 -7.90 -8.67 -3.26
C SER A 42 -6.57 -8.02 -3.62
N ILE A 43 -5.88 -7.46 -2.63
CA ILE A 43 -4.60 -6.79 -2.84
C ILE A 43 -3.49 -7.81 -3.13
N GLU A 44 -3.50 -8.97 -2.48
CA GLU A 44 -2.58 -10.08 -2.83
C GLU A 44 -2.73 -10.48 -4.30
N LYS A 45 -3.97 -10.55 -4.80
CA LYS A 45 -4.26 -10.83 -6.20
C LYS A 45 -3.67 -9.75 -7.11
N ASP A 46 -3.92 -8.47 -6.83
CA ASP A 46 -3.38 -7.36 -7.61
C ASP A 46 -1.83 -7.38 -7.62
N ILE A 47 -1.20 -7.61 -6.45
CA ILE A 47 0.25 -7.74 -6.31
C ILE A 47 0.79 -8.91 -7.13
N SER A 48 0.08 -10.04 -7.17
CA SER A 48 0.45 -11.22 -7.96
C SER A 48 0.34 -10.98 -9.47
N GLU A 49 -0.68 -10.23 -9.91
CA GLU A 49 -0.84 -9.86 -11.32
C GLU A 49 0.32 -8.96 -11.78
N TYR A 50 0.76 -8.05 -10.90
CA TYR A 50 1.95 -7.22 -11.13
C TYR A 50 3.25 -8.03 -11.26
N VAL A 51 3.40 -9.19 -10.59
CA VAL A 51 4.60 -10.04 -10.71
C VAL A 51 4.81 -10.47 -12.17
N ASN A 52 3.74 -10.80 -12.88
CA ASN A 52 3.85 -11.26 -14.27
C ASN A 52 4.32 -10.15 -15.23
N ALA A 53 4.05 -8.88 -14.90
CA ALA A 53 4.52 -7.72 -15.64
C ALA A 53 5.97 -7.32 -15.27
N ASP A 54 6.41 -7.64 -14.05
CA ASP A 54 7.69 -7.23 -13.46
C ASP A 54 8.91 -7.84 -14.17
N ASN A 55 8.76 -9.04 -14.76
CA ASN A 55 9.86 -9.80 -15.41
C ASN A 55 10.54 -9.08 -16.59
N LYS A 56 10.02 -7.92 -17.03
CA LYS A 56 10.58 -7.12 -18.13
C LYS A 56 11.09 -5.74 -17.70
N LEU A 57 11.04 -5.42 -16.41
CA LEU A 57 11.47 -4.13 -15.88
C LEU A 57 12.94 -4.18 -15.45
N LEU A 58 13.72 -3.17 -15.84
CA LEU A 58 15.11 -3.01 -15.46
C LEU A 58 15.26 -1.80 -14.54
N ALA A 59 15.61 -2.05 -13.28
CA ALA A 59 15.85 -1.01 -12.30
C ALA A 59 17.33 -0.61 -12.26
N HIS A 60 17.59 0.68 -12.33
CA HIS A 60 18.91 1.28 -12.22
C HIS A 60 18.89 2.29 -11.08
N GLN A 61 19.76 2.10 -10.10
CA GLN A 61 19.88 3.05 -8.99
C GLN A 61 20.48 4.37 -9.50
N ILE A 62 19.78 5.48 -9.26
CA ILE A 62 20.20 6.83 -9.66
C ILE A 62 20.59 7.71 -8.47
N ALA A 63 20.13 7.38 -7.26
CA ALA A 63 20.59 7.96 -6.01
C ALA A 63 20.25 7.02 -4.83
N ASN A 64 20.60 7.41 -3.60
CA ASN A 64 20.16 6.67 -2.40
C ASN A 64 18.63 6.54 -2.40
N TYR A 65 18.14 5.29 -2.32
CA TYR A 65 16.72 4.93 -2.37
C TYR A 65 15.96 5.36 -3.64
N LYS A 66 16.62 5.94 -4.65
CA LYS A 66 15.99 6.37 -5.90
C LYS A 66 16.44 5.53 -7.08
N PHE A 67 15.47 5.12 -7.88
CA PHE A 67 15.67 4.22 -9.01
C PHE A 67 14.99 4.77 -10.26
N SER A 68 15.67 4.63 -11.39
CA SER A 68 15.09 4.72 -12.72
C SER A 68 14.75 3.31 -13.17
N VAL A 69 13.46 3.04 -13.40
CA VAL A 69 12.96 1.74 -13.81
C VAL A 69 12.48 1.84 -15.25
N THR A 70 13.10 1.09 -16.14
CA THR A 70 12.79 1.10 -17.57
C THR A 70 12.09 -0.19 -17.97
N GLY A 71 11.09 -0.07 -18.85
CA GLY A 71 10.40 -1.24 -19.40
C GLY A 71 9.17 -0.83 -20.21
N HIS A 72 8.78 -1.68 -21.16
CA HIS A 72 7.61 -1.43 -22.04
C HIS A 72 7.63 -0.11 -22.82
N GLY A 73 8.81 0.50 -23.02
CA GLY A 73 8.96 1.77 -23.74
C GLY A 73 8.88 3.02 -22.85
N ASP A 74 8.59 2.86 -21.56
CA ASP A 74 8.48 3.95 -20.60
C ASP A 74 9.58 3.88 -19.52
N VAL A 75 9.81 5.03 -18.88
CA VAL A 75 10.73 5.17 -17.75
C VAL A 75 9.95 5.70 -16.55
N ALA A 76 10.02 4.96 -15.44
CA ALA A 76 9.46 5.36 -14.17
C ALA A 76 10.56 5.75 -13.18
N THR A 77 10.34 6.81 -12.41
CA THR A 77 11.21 7.13 -11.27
C THR A 77 10.54 6.65 -9.99
N VAL A 78 11.28 5.92 -9.18
CA VAL A 78 10.85 5.38 -7.89
C VAL A 78 11.72 5.97 -6.79
N ASP A 79 11.10 6.37 -5.69
CA ASP A 79 11.78 6.70 -4.44
C ASP A 79 11.23 5.80 -3.33
N LEU A 80 12.09 4.91 -2.83
CA LEU A 80 11.74 3.92 -1.81
C LEU A 80 11.66 4.53 -0.40
N GLN A 81 12.37 5.63 -0.15
CA GLN A 81 12.38 6.28 1.15
C GLN A 81 11.06 6.98 1.44
N ILE A 82 10.55 7.75 0.46
CA ILE A 82 9.25 8.44 0.59
C ILE A 82 8.08 7.64 0.00
N ARG A 83 8.34 6.44 -0.49
CA ARG A 83 7.36 5.52 -1.10
C ARG A 83 6.57 6.17 -2.25
N THR A 84 7.28 6.65 -3.26
CA THR A 84 6.69 7.28 -4.46
C THR A 84 7.14 6.60 -5.74
N CYS A 85 6.27 6.67 -6.75
CA CYS A 85 6.58 6.29 -8.13
C CYS A 85 5.86 7.25 -9.07
N THR A 86 6.45 7.54 -10.23
CA THR A 86 5.82 8.35 -11.28
C THR A 86 4.51 7.76 -11.81
N CYS A 87 4.29 6.45 -11.68
CA CYS A 87 2.98 5.82 -11.98
C CYS A 87 1.89 6.12 -10.94
N ARG A 88 2.24 6.79 -9.83
CA ARG A 88 1.37 7.21 -8.71
C ARG A 88 0.72 6.11 -7.87
N ILE A 89 0.70 4.86 -8.33
CA ILE A 89 0.16 3.72 -7.57
C ILE A 89 0.86 3.60 -6.20
N PHE A 90 2.20 3.63 -6.18
CA PHE A 90 2.96 3.49 -4.93
C PHE A 90 2.70 4.62 -3.93
N TYR A 91 2.41 5.82 -4.44
CA TYR A 91 2.10 6.96 -3.58
C TYR A 91 0.71 6.86 -2.95
N LEU A 92 -0.30 6.45 -3.73
CA LEU A 92 -1.71 6.43 -3.32
C LEU A 92 -2.00 5.28 -2.37
N ASP A 93 -1.64 4.07 -2.76
CA ASP A 93 -2.05 2.86 -2.05
C ASP A 93 -1.04 2.45 -0.98
N LYS A 94 0.15 3.06 -0.99
CA LYS A 94 1.34 2.65 -0.23
C LYS A 94 1.72 1.18 -0.43
N ILE A 95 1.18 0.57 -1.50
CA ILE A 95 1.49 -0.77 -1.99
C ILE A 95 2.49 -0.59 -3.16
N PRO A 96 3.63 -1.29 -3.17
CA PRO A 96 4.58 -1.29 -4.26
C PRO A 96 3.91 -1.70 -5.57
N CYS A 97 3.88 -0.75 -6.50
CA CYS A 97 3.60 -1.01 -7.91
C CYS A 97 4.70 -1.86 -8.56
N PRO A 98 4.53 -2.38 -9.79
CA PRO A 98 5.57 -3.13 -10.50
C PRO A 98 6.94 -2.42 -10.48
N HIS A 99 6.99 -1.11 -10.79
CA HIS A 99 8.24 -0.35 -10.76
C HIS A 99 8.88 -0.33 -9.37
N ALA A 100 8.07 -0.15 -8.32
CA ALA A 100 8.57 -0.16 -6.96
C ALA A 100 9.13 -1.55 -6.62
N LYS A 101 8.47 -2.64 -7.01
CA LYS A 101 8.97 -4.00 -6.82
C LYS A 101 10.30 -4.23 -7.55
N ALA A 102 10.45 -3.79 -8.79
CA ALA A 102 11.71 -3.85 -9.52
C ALA A 102 12.83 -3.05 -8.85
N ALA A 103 12.54 -1.81 -8.45
CA ALA A 103 13.49 -0.94 -7.73
C ALA A 103 13.94 -1.56 -6.40
N ILE A 104 12.96 -2.10 -5.69
CA ILE A 104 13.18 -2.82 -4.46
C ILE A 104 14.07 -4.03 -4.77
N ARG A 105 13.70 -4.96 -5.66
CA ARG A 105 14.54 -6.09 -6.15
C ARG A 105 16.00 -5.72 -6.43
N SER A 106 16.24 -4.58 -7.08
CA SER A 106 17.60 -4.10 -7.34
C SER A 106 18.39 -3.73 -6.09
N GLN A 107 17.75 -3.35 -4.98
CA GLN A 107 18.40 -2.87 -3.75
C GLN A 107 18.84 -3.99 -2.79
N HIS A 108 18.08 -5.09 -2.67
CA HIS A 108 18.29 -6.14 -1.63
C HIS A 108 18.33 -7.58 -2.19
N GLY A 109 18.34 -7.80 -3.51
CA GLY A 109 18.46 -9.15 -4.12
C GLY A 109 17.12 -9.87 -4.34
N ASP A 110 17.07 -11.21 -4.31
CA ASP A 110 15.80 -11.97 -4.48
C ASP A 110 15.07 -12.24 -3.14
N ASP A 111 15.67 -11.90 -2.00
CA ASP A 111 15.13 -12.13 -0.64
C ASP A 111 14.00 -11.17 -0.23
N PHE A 112 13.37 -10.50 -1.21
CA PHE A 112 12.46 -9.40 -0.97
C PHE A 112 11.14 -9.70 -0.31
N GLY A 113 10.69 -10.95 -0.34
CA GLY A 113 9.39 -11.31 0.21
C GLY A 113 9.24 -10.93 1.69
N ASN A 114 10.35 -10.78 2.42
CA ASN A 114 10.36 -10.62 3.88
C ASN A 114 10.64 -9.20 4.39
N GLU A 115 11.23 -8.30 3.59
CA GLU A 115 11.75 -7.00 4.10
C GLU A 115 10.95 -5.77 3.67
N ILE A 116 10.06 -5.87 2.67
CA ILE A 116 9.31 -4.70 2.16
C ILE A 116 8.19 -4.29 3.12
N TYR A 117 7.87 -5.14 4.08
CA TYR A 117 6.82 -4.88 5.05
C TYR A 117 7.24 -5.35 6.42
#